data_AF-A0A4Y9R2I1-F1
#
_entry.id   AF-A0A4Y9R2I1-F1
#
_cell.length_a   1.000
_cell.length_b   1.000
_cell.length_c   1.000
_cell.angle_alpha   90.00
_cell.angle_beta   90.00
_cell.angle_gamma   90.00
#
_symmetry.space_group_name_H-M   'P 1'
#
loop_
_entity.id
_entity.type
_entity.pdbx_description
1 polymer ?
#
loop_
_entity_poly.entity_id
_entity_poly.type
_entity_poly.pdbx_seq_one_letter_code
_entity_poly.pdbx_strand_id
1 'polypeptide(L)'
;MGVKDIYPYPYWEVMIFNIKKRLDMKNKHIFLFSSLLIFSTIGCVREEFDDLPRARYSRTADIFTDNFVGLGSDFYFPYQGAKPDVFSVDDNESYEGTSSIRIDVPDADDPGGNFAGAIFRIDGAGRDLQDFNALTFYARASQAATISEIGFGQDFLGDTYRAFRTDVKFTTNWQKFVIPIPDPSKLLEERGVFQFAAGGIGPEGEEVGFSFWIDELRFENLSSLAQPLPKINNGENQEVNSFSGVTFPVTGTSVTLNFDGLDISVVASPAYFNFTSSNPSVATVNNQGQVSVIGAGNSTITASLGSDATEIDALGSLTVNSPGQFIGAPTPPARNAEDVVSIFSDAYTNVQVDNYNGFFQFATTQGGLTNIAGENIISYTNLNFVSVNMFNSPDVNASEMTHLHLDINVRENVDPGDFIRVQIINNNGPTETSGAVNLGNYKPLVSEEWISYDIPMSDFGGLGTANDVDLIFFISDGTVSDIFVDNIYFYR
;
A
#
# COMPACT_ATOMS: atom_id res chain seq x y z
N MET A 1 99.97 60.58 -36.56
CA MET A 1 101.07 59.78 -35.98
C MET A 1 100.68 59.54 -34.52
N GLY A 2 100.48 58.33 -33.99
CA GLY A 2 101.26 57.11 -34.19
C GLY A 2 100.49 55.81 -33.86
N VAL A 3 101.25 54.73 -33.96
CA VAL A 3 100.92 53.32 -34.22
C VAL A 3 100.48 52.53 -32.96
N LYS A 4 99.62 51.52 -33.19
CA LYS A 4 99.31 50.24 -32.50
C LYS A 4 99.58 50.08 -30.99
N ASP A 5 98.67 49.35 -30.33
CA ASP A 5 99.02 48.03 -29.79
C ASP A 5 97.80 47.10 -29.73
N ILE A 6 98.04 45.84 -30.12
CA ILE A 6 97.12 44.69 -30.08
C ILE A 6 97.56 43.83 -28.90
N TYR A 7 96.67 43.44 -28.00
CA TYR A 7 96.76 42.16 -27.28
C TYR A 7 95.36 41.57 -27.00
N PRO A 8 95.22 40.23 -26.93
CA PRO A 8 94.00 39.50 -27.27
C PRO A 8 93.10 39.24 -26.05
N TYR A 9 91.78 39.31 -26.24
CA TYR A 9 90.81 38.82 -25.25
C TYR A 9 90.59 37.31 -25.40
N PRO A 10 90.37 36.57 -24.31
CA PRO A 10 90.53 35.14 -24.30
C PRO A 10 89.18 34.41 -24.48
N TYR A 11 89.21 33.32 -25.27
CA TYR A 11 88.07 32.51 -25.70
C TYR A 11 87.16 31.95 -24.60
N TRP A 12 87.51 32.07 -23.31
CA TRP A 12 86.68 31.59 -22.20
C TRP A 12 85.52 32.53 -21.83
N GLU A 13 85.64 33.84 -22.07
CA GLU A 13 84.55 34.79 -21.77
C GLU A 13 83.33 34.57 -22.66
N VAL A 14 83.53 34.22 -23.93
CA VAL A 14 82.44 33.96 -24.90
C VAL A 14 81.66 32.68 -24.54
N MET A 15 82.33 31.67 -23.98
CA MET A 15 81.70 30.40 -23.62
C MET A 15 80.82 30.55 -22.35
N ILE A 16 81.29 31.28 -21.34
CA ILE A 16 80.51 31.58 -20.12
C ILE A 16 79.32 32.50 -20.45
N PHE A 17 79.51 33.47 -21.35
CA PHE A 17 78.43 34.36 -21.79
C PHE A 17 77.31 33.61 -22.50
N ASN A 18 77.65 32.65 -23.36
CA ASN A 18 76.65 31.82 -24.08
C ASN A 18 75.92 30.83 -23.17
N ILE A 19 76.58 30.28 -22.14
CA ILE A 19 75.93 29.41 -21.15
C ILE A 19 74.98 30.23 -20.26
N LYS A 20 75.41 31.42 -19.77
CA LYS A 20 74.53 32.33 -19.03
C LYS A 20 73.32 32.76 -19.86
N LYS A 21 73.50 33.14 -21.13
CA LYS A 21 72.37 33.49 -22.03
C LYS A 21 71.39 32.33 -22.22
N ARG A 22 71.88 31.08 -22.37
CA ARG A 22 71.01 29.91 -22.52
C ARG A 22 70.26 29.55 -21.23
N LEU A 23 70.88 29.70 -20.06
CA LEU A 23 70.20 29.53 -18.76
C LEU A 23 69.18 30.65 -18.50
N ASP A 24 69.51 31.89 -18.84
CA ASP A 24 68.63 33.04 -18.64
C ASP A 24 67.44 33.01 -19.62
N MET A 25 67.63 32.52 -20.85
CA MET A 25 66.52 32.24 -21.78
C MET A 25 65.65 31.06 -21.32
N LYS A 26 66.24 29.96 -20.81
CA LYS A 26 65.46 28.85 -20.23
C LYS A 26 64.65 29.30 -19.02
N ASN A 27 65.23 30.11 -18.13
CA ASN A 27 64.52 30.65 -16.97
C ASN A 27 63.43 31.63 -17.39
N LYS A 28 63.63 32.47 -18.41
CA LYS A 28 62.58 33.34 -18.96
C LYS A 28 61.45 32.55 -19.62
N HIS A 29 61.75 31.48 -20.34
CA HIS A 29 60.72 30.62 -20.94
C HIS A 29 59.96 29.81 -19.89
N ILE A 30 60.63 29.34 -18.83
CA ILE A 30 59.98 28.69 -17.68
C ILE A 30 59.12 29.70 -16.91
N PHE A 31 59.58 30.93 -16.71
CA PHE A 31 58.76 31.98 -16.09
C PHE A 31 57.56 32.39 -16.95
N LEU A 32 57.72 32.48 -18.29
CA LEU A 32 56.62 32.79 -19.20
C LEU A 32 55.61 31.64 -19.27
N PHE A 33 56.06 30.38 -19.31
CA PHE A 33 55.17 29.22 -19.29
C PHE A 33 54.46 29.07 -17.94
N SER A 34 55.16 29.30 -16.82
CA SER A 34 54.55 29.31 -15.49
C SER A 34 53.58 30.48 -15.32
N SER A 35 53.84 31.67 -15.87
CA SER A 35 52.87 32.78 -15.81
C SER A 35 51.67 32.54 -16.72
N LEU A 36 51.84 31.96 -17.91
CA LEU A 36 50.73 31.63 -18.80
C LEU A 36 49.84 30.52 -18.22
N LEU A 37 50.42 29.56 -17.50
CA LEU A 37 49.68 28.51 -16.79
C LEU A 37 48.87 29.08 -15.61
N ILE A 38 49.42 30.06 -14.88
CA ILE A 38 48.74 30.77 -13.78
C ILE A 38 47.60 31.67 -14.31
N PHE A 39 47.72 32.25 -15.51
CA PHE A 39 46.62 33.02 -16.12
C PHE A 39 45.52 32.14 -16.74
N SER A 40 45.81 30.88 -17.11
CA SER A 40 44.76 29.93 -17.55
C SER A 40 43.91 29.35 -16.41
N THR A 41 44.33 29.50 -15.15
CA THR A 41 43.54 29.10 -13.97
C THR A 41 42.73 30.26 -13.38
N ILE A 42 42.86 31.47 -13.92
CA ILE A 42 41.93 32.59 -13.67
C ILE A 42 40.91 32.62 -14.82
N GLY A 43 40.36 31.45 -15.17
CA GLY A 43 39.00 31.43 -15.68
C GLY A 43 38.12 31.93 -14.54
N CYS A 44 37.18 32.84 -14.82
CA CYS A 44 36.23 33.37 -13.85
C CYS A 44 35.88 32.29 -12.81
N VAL A 45 36.42 32.42 -11.60
CA VAL A 45 35.81 31.81 -10.44
C VAL A 45 34.51 32.58 -10.33
N ARG A 46 33.47 32.07 -10.99
CA ARG A 46 32.10 32.44 -10.73
C ARG A 46 31.98 32.16 -9.24
N GLU A 47 31.79 33.20 -8.43
CA GLU A 47 31.36 33.00 -7.05
C GLU A 47 30.21 32.00 -7.14
N GLU A 48 30.46 30.80 -6.64
CA GLU A 48 29.46 29.79 -6.49
C GLU A 48 28.55 30.39 -5.43
N PHE A 49 27.48 31.03 -5.91
CA PHE A 49 26.39 31.45 -5.06
C PHE A 49 25.82 30.16 -4.49
N ASP A 50 26.34 29.74 -3.33
CA ASP A 50 25.84 28.65 -2.49
C ASP A 50 24.39 28.92 -2.01
N ASP A 51 23.82 30.05 -2.42
CA ASP A 51 22.54 30.59 -2.00
C ASP A 51 21.74 31.17 -3.19
N LEU A 52 21.90 30.64 -4.40
CA LEU A 52 20.82 30.79 -5.38
C LEU A 52 19.67 29.90 -4.90
N PRO A 53 18.48 30.45 -4.58
CA PRO A 53 17.34 29.62 -4.24
C PRO A 53 17.11 28.65 -5.40
N ARG A 54 17.01 27.35 -5.08
CA ARG A 54 16.64 26.34 -6.08
C ARG A 54 15.40 26.84 -6.83
N ALA A 55 15.40 26.67 -8.15
CA ALA A 55 14.20 26.94 -8.94
C ALA A 55 13.06 26.10 -8.34
N ARG A 56 12.06 26.77 -7.77
CA ARG A 56 10.86 26.11 -7.27
C ARG A 56 9.98 25.70 -8.45
N TYR A 57 9.20 24.64 -8.27
CA TYR A 57 8.17 24.26 -9.22
C TYR A 57 7.09 25.36 -9.33
N SER A 58 6.20 25.24 -10.32
CA SER A 58 5.14 26.23 -10.49
C SER A 58 4.26 26.33 -9.24
N ARG A 59 3.94 27.54 -8.81
CA ARG A 59 3.05 27.83 -7.67
C ARG A 59 1.66 28.27 -8.13
N THR A 60 1.27 27.91 -9.35
CA THR A 60 -0.04 28.28 -9.91
C THR A 60 -1.15 27.66 -9.08
N ALA A 61 -2.02 28.50 -8.53
CA ALA A 61 -3.18 28.10 -7.75
C ALA A 61 -4.28 27.50 -8.63
N ASP A 62 -4.59 28.17 -9.73
CA ASP A 62 -5.76 27.87 -10.56
C ASP A 62 -5.57 26.54 -11.31
N ILE A 63 -6.62 25.72 -11.33
CA ILE A 63 -6.70 24.48 -12.13
C ILE A 63 -7.69 24.71 -13.27
N PHE A 64 -8.87 25.23 -12.93
CA PHE A 64 -9.92 25.61 -13.89
C PHE A 64 -10.67 26.84 -13.38
N THR A 65 -10.81 27.85 -14.23
CA THR A 65 -11.68 29.02 -13.99
C THR A 65 -12.66 29.18 -15.15
N ASP A 66 -12.14 29.53 -16.32
CA ASP A 66 -12.85 29.48 -17.62
C ASP A 66 -12.14 28.55 -18.63
N ASN A 67 -10.97 28.06 -18.23
CA ASN A 67 -10.16 27.14 -19.01
C ASN A 67 -9.17 26.45 -18.07
N PHE A 68 -8.61 25.33 -18.51
CA PHE A 68 -7.56 24.63 -17.78
C PHE A 68 -6.27 25.45 -17.76
N VAL A 69 -5.68 25.56 -16.57
CA VAL A 69 -4.46 26.34 -16.36
C VAL A 69 -3.30 25.39 -16.18
N GLY A 70 -2.39 25.32 -17.15
CA GLY A 70 -1.09 24.65 -16.98
C GLY A 70 -1.14 23.15 -16.65
N LEU A 71 -2.12 22.41 -17.18
CA LEU A 71 -2.21 20.96 -17.01
C LEU A 71 -1.51 20.15 -18.11
N GLY A 72 -1.14 20.79 -19.22
CA GLY A 72 -0.58 20.13 -20.40
C GLY A 72 -1.66 19.54 -21.31
N SER A 73 -1.27 18.65 -22.23
CA SER A 73 -2.17 18.12 -23.27
C SER A 73 -2.89 16.84 -22.89
N ASP A 74 -2.30 16.03 -22.01
CA ASP A 74 -2.83 14.74 -21.60
C ASP A 74 -2.99 14.69 -20.08
N PHE A 75 -4.04 15.36 -19.57
CA PHE A 75 -4.24 15.52 -18.13
C PHE A 75 -5.40 14.72 -17.55
N TYR A 76 -6.29 14.18 -18.38
CA TYR A 76 -7.49 13.47 -17.94
C TYR A 76 -7.27 11.95 -17.98
N PHE A 77 -7.33 11.28 -16.82
CA PHE A 77 -7.13 9.84 -16.74
C PHE A 77 -8.30 9.17 -16.00
N PRO A 78 -9.21 8.47 -16.72
CA PRO A 78 -10.32 7.75 -16.10
C PRO A 78 -9.82 6.54 -15.32
N TYR A 79 -10.53 6.17 -14.26
CA TYR A 79 -10.25 4.93 -13.53
C TYR A 79 -10.56 3.70 -14.37
N GLN A 80 -9.91 2.59 -14.05
CA GLN A 80 -10.28 1.31 -14.62
C GLN A 80 -11.75 0.99 -14.29
N GLY A 81 -12.54 0.66 -15.33
CA GLY A 81 -13.96 0.36 -15.20
C GLY A 81 -14.88 1.59 -15.22
N ALA A 82 -14.35 2.81 -15.07
CA ALA A 82 -15.13 4.02 -15.23
C ALA A 82 -15.48 4.24 -16.70
N LYS A 83 -16.60 4.90 -16.95
CA LYS A 83 -16.91 5.40 -18.29
C LYS A 83 -15.90 6.49 -18.68
N PRO A 84 -15.16 6.35 -19.80
CA PRO A 84 -14.00 7.21 -20.08
C PRO A 84 -14.35 8.60 -20.63
N ASP A 85 -15.56 8.80 -21.15
CA ASP A 85 -16.00 10.02 -21.84
C ASP A 85 -17.06 10.80 -21.04
N VAL A 86 -16.95 10.78 -19.72
CA VAL A 86 -17.87 11.48 -18.81
C VAL A 86 -17.57 12.97 -18.64
N PHE A 87 -16.41 13.43 -19.07
CA PHE A 87 -15.92 14.79 -18.84
C PHE A 87 -16.07 15.69 -20.07
N SER A 88 -16.58 16.91 -19.85
CA SER A 88 -16.64 17.98 -20.85
C SER A 88 -16.52 19.37 -20.20
N VAL A 89 -16.46 20.44 -21.02
CA VAL A 89 -16.58 21.83 -20.59
C VAL A 89 -17.92 22.38 -21.09
N ASP A 90 -18.69 23.02 -20.20
CA ASP A 90 -20.02 23.58 -20.50
C ASP A 90 -19.96 25.11 -20.49
N ASP A 91 -20.14 25.73 -21.66
CA ASP A 91 -20.08 27.19 -21.86
C ASP A 91 -21.44 27.89 -21.57
N ASN A 92 -22.44 27.17 -21.04
CA ASN A 92 -23.78 27.73 -20.77
C ASN A 92 -24.17 27.71 -19.28
N GLU A 93 -23.39 27.05 -18.44
CA GLU A 93 -23.61 26.92 -17.01
C GLU A 93 -22.29 27.14 -16.29
N SER A 94 -22.22 28.16 -15.44
CA SER A 94 -21.06 28.47 -14.61
C SER A 94 -21.48 29.17 -13.33
N TYR A 95 -20.63 29.12 -12.31
CA TYR A 95 -20.77 29.92 -11.10
C TYR A 95 -20.28 31.34 -11.36
N GLU A 96 -19.09 31.47 -11.94
CA GLU A 96 -18.47 32.72 -12.34
C GLU A 96 -17.96 32.60 -13.80
N GLY A 97 -17.67 33.73 -14.46
CA GLY A 97 -17.14 33.68 -15.82
C GLY A 97 -18.14 33.17 -16.87
N THR A 98 -17.68 32.24 -17.71
CA THR A 98 -18.32 31.82 -18.96
C THR A 98 -18.41 30.31 -19.17
N SER A 99 -17.69 29.50 -18.38
CA SER A 99 -17.70 28.04 -18.56
C SER A 99 -17.48 27.31 -17.24
N SER A 100 -17.90 26.05 -17.16
CA SER A 100 -17.56 25.16 -16.04
C SER A 100 -17.17 23.75 -16.52
N ILE A 101 -16.49 22.98 -15.66
CA ILE A 101 -16.29 21.55 -15.87
C ILE A 101 -17.63 20.86 -15.69
N ARG A 102 -18.02 20.00 -16.64
CA ARG A 102 -19.21 19.16 -16.55
C ARG A 102 -18.81 17.69 -16.53
N ILE A 103 -19.37 16.95 -15.58
CA ILE A 103 -19.26 15.50 -15.49
C ILE A 103 -20.64 14.88 -15.65
N ASP A 104 -20.80 13.99 -16.63
CA ASP A 104 -22.01 13.22 -16.87
C ASP A 104 -21.86 11.81 -16.27
N VAL A 105 -22.56 11.56 -15.16
CA VAL A 105 -22.60 10.27 -14.47
C VAL A 105 -23.58 9.35 -15.21
N PRO A 106 -23.14 8.16 -15.66
CA PRO A 106 -23.97 7.23 -16.42
C PRO A 106 -25.07 6.59 -15.55
N ASP A 107 -26.07 6.02 -16.21
CA ASP A 107 -27.05 5.10 -15.60
C ASP A 107 -26.50 3.66 -15.56
N ALA A 108 -27.28 2.74 -15.00
CA ALA A 108 -26.91 1.34 -14.87
C ALA A 108 -26.67 0.61 -16.21
N ASP A 109 -27.35 1.07 -17.27
CA ASP A 109 -27.41 0.39 -18.57
C ASP A 109 -26.40 0.96 -19.59
N ASP A 110 -25.61 1.95 -19.20
CA ASP A 110 -24.65 2.59 -20.10
C ASP A 110 -23.54 1.61 -20.54
N PRO A 111 -23.39 1.35 -21.85
CA PRO A 111 -22.42 0.38 -22.35
C PRO A 111 -20.96 0.82 -22.17
N GLY A 112 -20.71 2.11 -21.87
CA GLY A 112 -19.39 2.67 -21.64
C GLY A 112 -18.88 2.48 -20.21
N GLY A 113 -19.74 2.07 -19.27
CA GLY A 113 -19.44 1.92 -17.84
C GLY A 113 -20.54 2.55 -16.99
N ASN A 114 -20.74 2.03 -15.77
CA ASN A 114 -21.85 2.40 -14.88
C ASN A 114 -21.47 3.44 -13.79
N PHE A 115 -20.27 4.01 -13.88
CA PHE A 115 -19.88 5.12 -13.00
C PHE A 115 -18.92 6.10 -13.70
N ALA A 116 -18.89 7.32 -13.20
CA ALA A 116 -17.95 8.36 -13.61
C ALA A 116 -16.81 8.46 -12.59
N GLY A 117 -15.56 8.36 -13.04
CA GLY A 117 -14.42 8.58 -12.15
C GLY A 117 -13.11 8.75 -12.89
N ALA A 118 -12.35 9.76 -12.50
CA ALA A 118 -11.09 10.12 -13.13
C ALA A 118 -10.23 10.98 -12.21
N ILE A 119 -8.95 11.13 -12.59
CA ILE A 119 -8.03 12.11 -12.05
C ILE A 119 -7.68 13.16 -13.11
N PHE A 120 -7.43 14.39 -12.68
CA PHE A 120 -6.69 15.38 -13.44
C PHE A 120 -5.26 15.41 -12.93
N ARG A 121 -4.33 15.03 -13.80
CA ARG A 121 -2.91 14.94 -13.52
C ARG A 121 -2.12 15.83 -14.45
N ILE A 122 -1.21 16.64 -13.91
CA ILE A 122 -0.35 17.50 -14.73
C ILE A 122 0.55 16.65 -15.65
N ASP A 123 0.44 16.90 -16.94
CA ASP A 123 1.32 16.40 -18.00
C ASP A 123 2.60 17.26 -18.05
N GLY A 124 3.51 16.95 -17.13
CA GLY A 124 4.76 17.68 -16.94
C GLY A 124 5.24 17.66 -15.49
N ALA A 125 6.10 18.62 -15.15
CA ALA A 125 6.52 18.85 -13.78
C ALA A 125 5.31 19.28 -12.92
N GLY A 126 5.25 18.80 -11.68
CA GLY A 126 4.19 19.14 -10.75
C GLY A 126 4.21 20.60 -10.28
N ARG A 127 3.35 20.90 -9.31
CA ARG A 127 3.26 22.20 -8.64
C ARG A 127 3.84 22.15 -7.23
N ASP A 128 4.47 23.24 -6.85
CA ASP A 128 4.79 23.51 -5.46
C ASP A 128 3.55 24.14 -4.80
N LEU A 129 2.90 23.37 -3.94
CA LEU A 129 1.63 23.74 -3.30
C LEU A 129 1.79 24.11 -1.82
N GLN A 130 3.02 24.30 -1.34
CA GLN A 130 3.30 24.49 0.09
C GLN A 130 2.69 25.76 0.69
N ASP A 131 2.26 26.72 -0.12
CA ASP A 131 1.67 27.99 0.34
C ASP A 131 0.14 27.97 0.41
N PHE A 132 -0.48 26.87 0.00
CA PHE A 132 -1.93 26.66 0.04
C PHE A 132 -2.26 25.73 1.20
N ASN A 133 -3.50 25.80 1.70
CA ASN A 133 -3.99 24.89 2.74
C ASN A 133 -5.30 24.18 2.36
N ALA A 134 -5.85 24.46 1.18
CA ALA A 134 -7.02 23.78 0.66
C ALA A 134 -7.03 23.75 -0.87
N LEU A 135 -7.61 22.70 -1.44
CA LEU A 135 -8.25 22.76 -2.76
C LEU A 135 -9.69 23.23 -2.56
N THR A 136 -10.15 24.18 -3.38
CA THR A 136 -11.51 24.70 -3.34
C THR A 136 -12.11 24.77 -4.73
N PHE A 137 -13.44 24.74 -4.76
CA PHE A 137 -14.23 24.87 -5.98
C PHE A 137 -15.68 25.19 -5.63
N TYR A 138 -16.42 25.72 -6.60
CA TYR A 138 -17.87 25.74 -6.55
C TYR A 138 -18.41 24.54 -7.30
N ALA A 139 -19.47 23.93 -6.79
CA ALA A 139 -20.14 22.83 -7.48
C ALA A 139 -21.66 22.86 -7.31
N ARG A 140 -22.34 22.25 -8.29
CA ARG A 140 -23.77 21.93 -8.27
C ARG A 140 -24.02 20.66 -9.08
N ALA A 141 -25.21 20.08 -8.94
CA ALA A 141 -25.66 18.94 -9.72
C ALA A 141 -27.04 19.18 -10.34
N SER A 142 -27.41 18.39 -11.35
CA SER A 142 -28.70 18.49 -12.04
C SER A 142 -29.86 18.07 -11.12
N GLN A 143 -29.54 17.26 -10.11
CA GLN A 143 -30.39 16.89 -8.99
C GLN A 143 -29.52 16.74 -7.73
N ALA A 144 -30.16 16.65 -6.56
CA ALA A 144 -29.41 16.34 -5.34
C ALA A 144 -28.74 14.97 -5.47
N ALA A 145 -27.43 14.92 -5.26
CA ALA A 145 -26.62 13.72 -5.48
C ALA A 145 -25.49 13.64 -4.46
N THR A 146 -25.00 12.43 -4.22
CA THR A 146 -23.82 12.17 -3.41
C THR A 146 -22.68 11.78 -4.33
N ILE A 147 -21.60 12.55 -4.30
CA ILE A 147 -20.35 12.22 -4.97
C ILE A 147 -19.54 11.34 -4.03
N SER A 148 -19.24 10.12 -4.46
CA SER A 148 -18.58 9.11 -3.64
C SER A 148 -17.20 9.57 -3.17
N GLU A 149 -16.46 10.25 -4.04
CA GLU A 149 -15.12 10.72 -3.74
C GLU A 149 -14.78 12.02 -4.48
N ILE A 150 -14.11 12.96 -3.81
CA ILE A 150 -13.55 14.16 -4.44
C ILE A 150 -12.33 14.67 -3.68
N GLY A 151 -11.26 15.03 -4.38
CA GLY A 151 -9.99 15.41 -3.73
C GLY A 151 -8.86 15.70 -4.70
N PHE A 152 -7.62 15.47 -4.25
CA PHE A 152 -6.39 15.62 -5.03
C PHE A 152 -5.29 14.66 -4.53
N GLY A 153 -4.15 14.65 -5.23
CA GLY A 153 -2.93 13.92 -4.88
C GLY A 153 -2.81 12.52 -5.48
N GLN A 154 -3.82 12.08 -6.23
CA GLN A 154 -3.75 10.85 -7.02
C GLN A 154 -3.14 11.13 -8.40
N ASP A 155 -2.12 10.36 -8.77
CA ASP A 155 -1.34 10.55 -9.97
C ASP A 155 -0.99 9.25 -10.72
N PHE A 156 -1.41 8.08 -10.22
CA PHE A 156 -1.08 6.76 -10.77
C PHE A 156 0.43 6.46 -10.86
N LEU A 157 1.25 7.22 -10.14
CA LEU A 157 2.71 7.09 -10.04
C LEU A 157 3.16 6.95 -8.59
N GLY A 158 2.23 6.67 -7.68
CA GLY A 158 2.49 6.37 -6.27
C GLY A 158 1.43 6.94 -5.33
N ASP A 159 0.67 7.95 -5.76
CA ASP A 159 -0.44 8.54 -4.99
C ASP A 159 -0.01 8.98 -3.57
N THR A 160 1.24 9.43 -3.46
CA THR A 160 1.97 9.57 -2.18
C THR A 160 1.22 10.49 -1.22
N TYR A 161 0.73 11.63 -1.71
CA TYR A 161 0.10 12.68 -0.89
C TYR A 161 -1.36 12.92 -1.27
N ARG A 162 -2.14 11.83 -1.36
CA ARG A 162 -3.57 11.89 -1.63
C ARG A 162 -4.39 12.39 -0.44
N ALA A 163 -5.32 13.31 -0.68
CA ALA A 163 -6.28 13.80 0.30
C ALA A 163 -7.65 14.02 -0.35
N PHE A 164 -8.69 13.42 0.23
CA PHE A 164 -10.02 13.42 -0.36
C PHE A 164 -11.14 13.31 0.65
N ARG A 165 -12.34 13.74 0.25
CA ARG A 165 -13.57 13.58 1.00
C ARG A 165 -14.40 12.47 0.36
N THR A 166 -15.12 11.73 1.19
CA THR A 166 -16.16 10.80 0.74
C THR A 166 -17.55 11.39 0.96
N ASP A 167 -18.54 10.83 0.28
CA ASP A 167 -19.97 11.13 0.47
C ASP A 167 -20.31 12.62 0.39
N VAL A 168 -19.71 13.33 -0.57
CA VAL A 168 -19.88 14.78 -0.71
C VAL A 168 -21.21 15.08 -1.40
N LYS A 169 -22.10 15.74 -0.65
CA LYS A 169 -23.46 16.06 -1.12
C LYS A 169 -23.46 17.31 -1.98
N PHE A 170 -23.81 17.16 -3.25
CA PHE A 170 -24.09 18.26 -4.15
C PHE A 170 -25.59 18.52 -4.19
N THR A 171 -25.94 19.80 -4.32
CA THR A 171 -27.33 20.24 -4.48
C THR A 171 -27.52 20.85 -5.86
N THR A 172 -28.75 21.25 -6.17
CA THR A 172 -29.04 21.95 -7.42
C THR A 172 -28.54 23.39 -7.46
N ASN A 173 -28.04 23.94 -6.35
CA ASN A 173 -27.47 25.28 -6.27
C ASN A 173 -25.94 25.22 -6.22
N TRP A 174 -25.29 26.23 -6.78
CA TRP A 174 -23.85 26.41 -6.63
C TRP A 174 -23.47 26.63 -5.16
N GLN A 175 -22.52 25.84 -4.67
CA GLN A 175 -21.99 25.93 -3.32
C GLN A 175 -20.48 25.78 -3.34
N LYS A 176 -19.77 26.47 -2.44
CA LYS A 176 -18.32 26.33 -2.29
C LYS A 176 -18.01 25.06 -1.48
N PHE A 177 -17.04 24.30 -1.97
CA PHE A 177 -16.49 23.13 -1.30
C PHE A 177 -15.01 23.38 -1.01
N VAL A 178 -14.55 22.76 0.08
CA VAL A 178 -13.17 22.84 0.57
C VAL A 178 -12.70 21.40 0.81
N ILE A 179 -11.53 21.08 0.26
CA ILE A 179 -10.75 19.88 0.54
C ILE A 179 -9.48 20.35 1.25
N PRO A 180 -9.42 20.25 2.58
CA PRO A 180 -8.23 20.60 3.35
C PRO A 180 -6.99 19.82 2.89
N ILE A 181 -5.85 20.49 2.86
CA ILE A 181 -4.54 19.86 2.70
C ILE A 181 -4.03 19.47 4.10
N PRO A 182 -3.81 18.18 4.39
CA PRO A 182 -3.38 17.74 5.73
C PRO A 182 -2.09 18.41 6.21
N ASP A 183 -1.04 18.38 5.40
CA ASP A 183 0.23 19.09 5.65
C ASP A 183 0.80 19.62 4.32
N PRO A 184 0.60 20.91 4.02
CA PRO A 184 1.09 21.53 2.80
C PRO A 184 2.60 21.43 2.61
N SER A 185 3.38 21.33 3.69
CA SER A 185 4.84 21.28 3.61
C SER A 185 5.36 20.06 2.83
N LYS A 186 4.53 19.02 2.67
CA LYS A 186 4.85 17.83 1.90
C LYS A 186 4.69 18.00 0.38
N LEU A 187 3.94 19.00 -0.07
CA LEU A 187 3.51 19.14 -1.48
C LEU A 187 4.49 19.98 -2.32
N LEU A 188 5.69 19.47 -2.54
CA LEU A 188 6.74 20.17 -3.31
C LEU A 188 6.57 20.07 -4.84
N GLU A 189 6.04 18.95 -5.32
CA GLU A 189 5.90 18.65 -6.75
C GLU A 189 4.62 17.82 -6.99
N GLU A 190 3.48 18.36 -6.58
CA GLU A 190 2.20 17.66 -6.69
C GLU A 190 1.72 17.65 -8.15
N ARG A 191 1.34 16.47 -8.64
CA ARG A 191 0.87 16.29 -10.03
C ARG A 191 -0.61 15.95 -10.09
N GLY A 192 -1.14 15.23 -9.10
CA GLY A 192 -2.56 14.93 -8.98
C GLY A 192 -3.29 16.15 -8.43
N VAL A 193 -3.91 16.94 -9.30
CA VAL A 193 -4.52 18.22 -8.86
C VAL A 193 -6.02 18.11 -8.63
N PHE A 194 -6.66 17.07 -9.16
CA PHE A 194 -8.07 16.81 -8.92
C PHE A 194 -8.40 15.34 -9.10
N GLN A 195 -9.36 14.82 -8.35
CA GLN A 195 -9.93 13.50 -8.54
C GLN A 195 -11.41 13.53 -8.20
N PHE A 196 -12.20 12.67 -8.85
CA PHE A 196 -13.61 12.47 -8.51
C PHE A 196 -14.06 11.03 -8.80
N ALA A 197 -15.08 10.59 -8.08
CA ALA A 197 -15.83 9.36 -8.38
C ALA A 197 -17.30 9.53 -7.99
N ALA A 198 -18.21 9.10 -8.86
CA ALA A 198 -19.64 9.07 -8.63
C ALA A 198 -20.30 7.92 -9.42
N GLY A 199 -21.14 7.15 -8.73
CA GLY A 199 -22.06 6.20 -9.36
C GLY A 199 -23.42 6.86 -9.63
N GLY A 200 -24.22 6.23 -10.49
CA GLY A 200 -25.61 6.64 -10.71
C GLY A 200 -26.45 6.52 -9.41
N ILE A 201 -27.64 7.11 -9.43
CA ILE A 201 -28.51 7.19 -8.25
C ILE A 201 -29.57 6.10 -8.32
N GLY A 202 -29.57 5.14 -7.39
CA GLY A 202 -30.60 4.11 -7.32
C GLY A 202 -30.12 2.81 -6.70
N PRO A 203 -30.96 1.76 -6.68
CA PRO A 203 -30.54 0.40 -6.40
C PRO A 203 -29.51 -0.08 -7.41
N GLU A 204 -28.66 -1.02 -7.00
CA GLU A 204 -27.68 -1.67 -7.89
C GLU A 204 -28.37 -2.32 -9.10
N GLY A 205 -27.98 -1.91 -10.31
CA GLY A 205 -28.56 -2.35 -11.57
C GLY A 205 -29.79 -1.56 -12.03
N GLU A 206 -30.22 -0.54 -11.27
CA GLU A 206 -31.34 0.35 -11.60
C GLU A 206 -31.00 1.84 -11.41
N GLU A 207 -29.70 2.16 -11.34
CA GLU A 207 -29.22 3.51 -11.15
C GLU A 207 -29.60 4.45 -12.30
N VAL A 208 -30.02 5.68 -11.98
CA VAL A 208 -30.23 6.75 -12.95
C VAL A 208 -29.02 7.69 -13.02
N GLY A 209 -28.65 8.06 -14.24
CA GLY A 209 -27.59 9.02 -14.50
C GLY A 209 -27.95 10.45 -14.11
N PHE A 210 -26.94 11.29 -13.93
CA PHE A 210 -27.09 12.72 -13.66
C PHE A 210 -25.85 13.49 -14.11
N SER A 211 -25.90 14.83 -14.06
CA SER A 211 -24.73 15.66 -14.37
C SER A 211 -24.37 16.50 -13.16
N PHE A 212 -23.09 16.76 -12.97
CA PHE A 212 -22.63 17.78 -12.03
C PHE A 212 -21.60 18.69 -12.67
N TRP A 213 -21.54 19.91 -12.16
CA TRP A 213 -20.65 20.96 -12.63
C TRP A 213 -19.72 21.40 -11.51
N ILE A 214 -18.50 21.71 -11.89
CA ILE A 214 -17.44 22.23 -11.02
C ILE A 214 -16.87 23.49 -11.68
N ASP A 215 -16.73 24.54 -10.90
CA ASP A 215 -16.22 25.82 -11.37
C ASP A 215 -15.26 26.43 -10.34
N GLU A 216 -14.42 27.35 -10.78
CA GLU A 216 -13.42 28.07 -9.97
C GLU A 216 -12.50 27.13 -9.15
N LEU A 217 -12.16 25.97 -9.72
CA LEU A 217 -11.29 24.94 -9.13
C LEU A 217 -9.85 25.44 -8.98
N ARG A 218 -9.39 25.59 -7.74
CA ARG A 218 -8.05 26.13 -7.42
C ARG A 218 -7.57 25.75 -6.03
N PHE A 219 -6.27 25.86 -5.82
CA PHE A 219 -5.71 25.85 -4.48
C PHE A 219 -5.79 27.24 -3.82
N GLU A 220 -6.19 27.29 -2.56
CA GLU A 220 -6.31 28.53 -1.77
C GLU A 220 -5.57 28.41 -0.44
N ASN A 221 -5.19 29.56 0.11
CA ASN A 221 -4.76 29.69 1.49
C ASN A 221 -5.86 30.38 2.30
N LEU A 222 -6.69 29.57 2.96
CA LEU A 222 -7.85 29.99 3.71
C LEU A 222 -7.47 30.25 5.16
N SER A 223 -7.50 31.51 5.60
CA SER A 223 -7.18 31.87 6.99
C SER A 223 -8.17 31.32 8.03
N SER A 224 -9.38 30.94 7.61
CA SER A 224 -10.40 30.35 8.47
C SER A 224 -10.31 28.82 8.59
N LEU A 225 -9.39 28.18 7.85
CA LEU A 225 -9.13 26.76 7.99
C LEU A 225 -8.10 26.53 9.10
N ALA A 226 -8.50 25.88 10.18
CA ALA A 226 -7.66 25.74 11.37
C ALA A 226 -7.95 24.46 12.16
N GLN A 227 -7.16 24.25 13.23
CA GLN A 227 -7.34 23.19 14.23
C GLN A 227 -7.35 21.78 13.62
N PRO A 228 -6.26 21.34 12.95
CA PRO A 228 -6.21 19.99 12.43
C PRO A 228 -6.26 18.97 13.57
N LEU A 229 -7.13 17.98 13.41
CA LEU A 229 -7.33 16.84 14.29
C LEU A 229 -6.95 15.57 13.52
N PRO A 230 -5.65 15.23 13.49
CA PRO A 230 -5.18 14.01 12.82
C PRO A 230 -5.65 12.76 13.56
N LYS A 231 -5.89 11.68 12.80
CA LYS A 231 -6.24 10.36 13.31
C LYS A 231 -5.53 9.26 12.55
N ILE A 232 -5.18 8.19 13.26
CA ILE A 232 -4.82 6.89 12.71
C ILE A 232 -5.74 5.83 13.32
N ASN A 233 -5.92 4.68 12.65
CA ASN A 233 -6.81 3.61 13.12
C ASN A 233 -8.22 4.13 13.48
N ASN A 234 -8.75 5.08 12.68
CA ASN A 234 -10.04 5.75 12.90
C ASN A 234 -10.15 6.54 14.23
N GLY A 235 -9.02 6.84 14.89
CA GLY A 235 -8.98 7.49 16.19
C GLY A 235 -9.07 6.51 17.37
N GLU A 236 -8.94 5.21 17.13
CA GLU A 236 -9.02 4.18 18.16
C GLU A 236 -7.64 3.59 18.48
N ASN A 237 -7.48 3.10 19.71
CA ASN A 237 -6.32 2.30 20.09
C ASN A 237 -6.62 0.84 19.73
N GLN A 238 -5.93 0.34 18.71
CA GLN A 238 -6.10 -1.01 18.19
C GLN A 238 -4.95 -1.89 18.67
N GLU A 239 -5.21 -3.19 18.80
CA GLU A 239 -4.20 -4.20 19.08
C GLU A 239 -4.17 -5.24 17.97
N VAL A 240 -2.98 -5.68 17.59
CA VAL A 240 -2.78 -6.75 16.62
C VAL A 240 -1.76 -7.75 17.15
N ASN A 241 -2.12 -9.02 17.10
CA ASN A 241 -1.20 -10.12 17.36
C ASN A 241 -0.57 -10.55 16.02
N SER A 242 0.76 -10.56 15.96
CA SER A 242 1.48 -10.87 14.72
C SER A 242 2.85 -11.47 14.97
N PHE A 243 3.47 -12.04 13.95
CA PHE A 243 4.77 -12.72 14.05
C PHE A 243 5.87 -11.93 13.33
N SER A 244 7.11 -12.15 13.76
CA SER A 244 8.27 -11.57 13.09
C SER A 244 8.31 -11.96 11.61
N GLY A 245 8.60 -11.00 10.74
CA GLY A 245 8.59 -11.16 9.28
C GLY A 245 7.27 -10.75 8.61
N VAL A 246 6.19 -10.52 9.36
CA VAL A 246 4.92 -10.05 8.82
C VAL A 246 4.93 -8.52 8.64
N THR A 247 4.34 -8.05 7.54
CA THR A 247 4.15 -6.63 7.25
C THR A 247 2.68 -6.31 6.99
N PHE A 248 2.20 -5.16 7.48
CA PHE A 248 0.83 -4.70 7.26
C PHE A 248 0.75 -3.17 7.37
N PRO A 249 -0.23 -2.51 6.74
CA PRO A 249 -0.38 -1.06 6.80
C PRO A 249 -1.09 -0.60 8.08
N VAL A 250 -0.78 0.61 8.53
CA VAL A 250 -1.67 1.42 9.37
C VAL A 250 -2.86 1.86 8.49
N THR A 251 -4.07 1.74 9.00
CA THR A 251 -5.31 2.08 8.29
C THR A 251 -6.05 3.22 8.99
N GLY A 252 -7.14 3.72 8.38
CA GLY A 252 -8.01 4.72 9.01
C GLY A 252 -7.34 6.08 9.25
N THR A 253 -6.41 6.47 8.37
CA THR A 253 -5.70 7.75 8.42
C THR A 253 -6.58 8.88 7.89
N SER A 254 -6.81 9.90 8.71
CA SER A 254 -7.64 11.05 8.34
C SER A 254 -7.24 12.30 9.10
N VAL A 255 -7.63 13.47 8.57
CA VAL A 255 -7.48 14.76 9.27
C VAL A 255 -8.79 15.53 9.17
N THR A 256 -9.28 16.01 10.32
CA THR A 256 -10.43 16.92 10.39
C THR A 256 -9.94 18.34 10.64
N LEU A 257 -10.42 19.32 9.88
CA LEU A 257 -10.13 20.74 10.08
C LEU A 257 -11.44 21.51 10.19
N ASN A 258 -11.47 22.56 11.00
CA ASN A 258 -12.60 23.46 11.08
C ASN A 258 -12.49 24.55 10.00
N PHE A 259 -13.58 24.78 9.27
CA PHE A 259 -13.73 25.86 8.29
C PHE A 259 -15.05 26.60 8.57
N ASP A 260 -14.96 27.85 9.00
CA ASP A 260 -16.11 28.71 9.31
C ASP A 260 -17.14 28.05 10.26
N GLY A 261 -16.66 27.28 11.24
CA GLY A 261 -17.51 26.59 12.21
C GLY A 261 -18.04 25.21 11.74
N LEU A 262 -17.68 24.77 10.54
CA LEU A 262 -17.96 23.43 10.04
C LEU A 262 -16.70 22.55 10.07
N ASP A 263 -16.83 21.36 10.63
CA ASP A 263 -15.75 20.37 10.57
C ASP A 263 -15.75 19.66 9.21
N ILE A 264 -14.60 19.71 8.54
CA ILE A 264 -14.36 19.06 7.25
C ILE A 264 -13.30 17.99 7.46
N SER A 265 -13.67 16.73 7.22
CA SER A 265 -12.76 15.60 7.32
C SER A 265 -12.31 15.13 5.95
N VAL A 266 -11.01 14.87 5.81
CA VAL A 266 -10.43 14.21 4.64
C VAL A 266 -9.80 12.88 5.05
N VAL A 267 -9.96 11.87 4.20
CA VAL A 267 -9.08 10.71 4.19
C VAL A 267 -7.73 11.19 3.66
N ALA A 268 -6.67 10.88 4.38
CA ALA A 268 -5.32 11.35 4.06
C ALA A 268 -4.39 10.15 3.92
N SER A 269 -3.55 10.13 2.87
CA SER A 269 -2.50 9.12 2.72
C SER A 269 -1.60 9.09 3.97
N PRO A 270 -1.13 7.90 4.39
CA PRO A 270 -0.20 7.77 5.52
C PRO A 270 1.05 8.65 5.41
N ALA A 271 1.50 8.98 4.20
CA ALA A 271 2.69 9.81 3.98
C ALA A 271 2.61 11.24 4.53
N TYR A 272 1.41 11.73 4.86
CA TYR A 272 1.26 13.00 5.57
C TYR A 272 1.71 12.92 7.04
N PHE A 273 1.74 11.73 7.63
CA PHE A 273 1.99 11.53 9.05
C PHE A 273 3.45 11.18 9.34
N ASN A 274 3.95 11.63 10.49
CA ASN A 274 5.22 11.15 11.03
C ASN A 274 4.92 10.00 11.99
N PHE A 275 5.24 8.77 11.58
CA PHE A 275 5.03 7.59 12.43
C PHE A 275 6.20 7.35 13.38
N THR A 276 5.88 6.90 14.59
CA THR A 276 6.85 6.51 15.60
C THR A 276 6.52 5.13 16.14
N SER A 277 7.56 4.34 16.41
CA SER A 277 7.44 3.05 17.10
C SER A 277 8.05 3.18 18.49
N SER A 278 7.32 2.76 19.53
CA SER A 278 7.84 2.76 20.90
C SER A 278 8.96 1.74 21.12
N ASN A 279 9.01 0.69 20.29
CA ASN A 279 10.08 -0.30 20.29
C ASN A 279 10.41 -0.81 18.87
N PRO A 280 11.36 -0.16 18.18
CA PRO A 280 11.80 -0.56 16.83
C PRO A 280 12.41 -1.96 16.73
N SER A 281 12.85 -2.57 17.85
CA SER A 281 13.33 -3.96 17.84
C SER A 281 12.20 -4.99 17.75
N VAL A 282 10.96 -4.59 18.03
CA VAL A 282 9.75 -5.41 17.93
C VAL A 282 9.00 -5.10 16.64
N ALA A 283 8.76 -3.82 16.34
CA ALA A 283 8.10 -3.41 15.11
C ALA A 283 8.64 -2.07 14.62
N THR A 284 8.85 -1.93 13.32
CA THR A 284 9.19 -0.66 12.66
C THR A 284 8.02 -0.20 11.83
N VAL A 285 7.99 1.09 11.50
CA VAL A 285 6.98 1.70 10.62
C VAL A 285 7.68 2.67 9.69
N ASN A 286 7.39 2.57 8.38
CA ASN A 286 7.98 3.47 7.39
C ASN A 286 7.10 4.73 7.17
N ASN A 287 7.57 5.64 6.31
CA ASN A 287 6.86 6.86 5.98
C ASN A 287 5.57 6.65 5.16
N GLN A 288 5.28 5.44 4.68
CA GLN A 288 4.02 5.09 4.02
C GLN A 288 3.06 4.39 5.00
N GLY A 289 3.36 4.39 6.30
CA GLY A 289 2.55 3.73 7.32
C GLY A 289 2.61 2.21 7.25
N GLN A 290 3.59 1.62 6.55
CA GLN A 290 3.78 0.17 6.53
C GLN A 290 4.55 -0.28 7.77
N VAL A 291 3.90 -1.10 8.59
CA VAL A 291 4.48 -1.72 9.78
C VAL A 291 5.18 -3.01 9.39
N SER A 292 6.39 -3.23 9.92
CA SER A 292 7.13 -4.49 9.80
C SER A 292 7.45 -5.03 11.18
N VAL A 293 6.99 -6.25 11.48
CA VAL A 293 7.25 -6.93 12.75
C VAL A 293 8.63 -7.59 12.68
N ILE A 294 9.50 -7.25 13.62
CA ILE A 294 10.93 -7.61 13.62
C ILE A 294 11.25 -8.68 14.65
N GLY A 295 10.64 -8.62 15.84
CA GLY A 295 11.04 -9.45 16.97
C GLY A 295 9.95 -9.59 18.04
N ALA A 296 10.22 -10.44 19.03
CA ALA A 296 9.31 -10.71 20.14
C ALA A 296 9.19 -9.53 21.10
N GLY A 297 7.99 -9.29 21.61
CA GLY A 297 7.65 -8.25 22.55
C GLY A 297 6.47 -7.41 22.06
N ASN A 298 6.29 -6.24 22.68
CA ASN A 298 5.21 -5.31 22.32
C ASN A 298 5.82 -3.99 21.81
N SER A 299 5.20 -3.41 20.79
CA SER A 299 5.48 -2.05 20.32
C SER A 299 4.19 -1.32 20.03
N THR A 300 4.10 -0.04 20.38
CA THR A 300 2.98 0.81 20.01
C THR A 300 3.44 1.77 18.93
N ILE A 301 2.73 1.73 17.81
CA ILE A 301 2.86 2.68 16.71
C ILE A 301 1.93 3.86 16.97
N THR A 302 2.50 5.06 17.00
CA THR A 302 1.79 6.33 17.06
C THR A 302 2.13 7.17 15.85
N ALA A 303 1.38 8.25 15.63
CA ALA A 303 1.63 9.18 14.54
C ALA A 303 1.40 10.62 14.98
N SER A 304 1.99 11.55 14.26
CA SER A 304 1.76 12.99 14.39
C SER A 304 1.66 13.64 13.00
N LEU A 305 1.16 14.88 12.96
CA LEU A 305 1.04 15.69 11.74
C LEU A 305 1.85 16.98 11.90
N GLY A 306 2.51 17.43 10.84
CA GLY A 306 3.33 18.64 10.84
C GLY A 306 4.77 18.40 11.29
N SER A 307 5.44 19.44 11.78
CA SER A 307 6.82 19.35 12.26
C SER A 307 7.11 20.38 13.36
N ASP A 308 8.14 20.12 14.16
CA ASP A 308 8.66 21.02 15.19
C ASP A 308 7.55 21.57 16.11
N ALA A 309 7.43 22.90 16.23
CA ALA A 309 6.50 23.56 17.13
C ALA A 309 5.02 23.47 16.70
N THR A 310 4.74 22.96 15.50
CA THR A 310 3.38 22.77 14.98
C THR A 310 2.99 21.30 14.88
N GLU A 311 3.80 20.40 15.45
CA GLU A 311 3.49 18.98 15.49
C GLU A 311 2.27 18.70 16.37
N ILE A 312 1.34 17.91 15.86
CA ILE A 312 0.10 17.54 16.55
C ILE A 312 -0.02 16.02 16.53
N ASP A 313 -0.11 15.43 17.72
CA ASP A 313 -0.32 13.99 17.88
C ASP A 313 -1.65 13.56 17.23
N ALA A 314 -1.59 12.50 16.43
CA ALA A 314 -2.78 11.86 15.90
C ALA A 314 -3.51 11.10 17.00
N LEU A 315 -4.84 11.18 17.00
CA LEU A 315 -5.66 10.32 17.83
C LEU A 315 -5.61 8.87 17.30
N GLY A 316 -5.59 7.92 18.23
CA GLY A 316 -5.49 6.49 17.93
C GLY A 316 -4.04 5.99 17.95
N SER A 317 -3.90 4.68 18.06
CA SER A 317 -2.61 4.00 18.06
C SER A 317 -2.77 2.54 17.65
N LEU A 318 -1.66 1.90 17.30
CA LEU A 318 -1.64 0.48 16.97
C LEU A 318 -0.59 -0.23 17.83
N THR A 319 -1.04 -1.05 18.77
CA THR A 319 -0.16 -1.92 19.55
C THR A 319 0.03 -3.24 18.83
N VAL A 320 1.28 -3.55 18.50
CA VAL A 320 1.73 -4.81 17.95
C VAL A 320 2.23 -5.68 19.09
N ASN A 321 1.59 -6.83 19.30
CA ASN A 321 2.06 -7.87 20.20
C ASN A 321 2.65 -9.00 19.36
N SER A 322 3.91 -9.34 19.60
CA SER A 322 4.57 -10.43 18.89
C SER A 322 5.18 -11.46 19.84
N PRO A 323 4.85 -12.75 19.72
CA PRO A 323 5.57 -13.81 20.42
C PRO A 323 6.95 -14.08 19.82
N GLY A 324 7.30 -13.43 18.69
CA GLY A 324 8.56 -13.61 17.99
C GLY A 324 8.37 -14.27 16.63
N GLN A 325 9.34 -15.09 16.24
CA GLN A 325 9.30 -15.82 14.98
C GLN A 325 8.12 -16.78 14.96
N PHE A 326 7.41 -16.82 13.83
CA PHE A 326 6.43 -17.87 13.60
C PHE A 326 7.14 -19.22 13.47
N ILE A 327 6.73 -20.19 14.28
CA ILE A 327 7.21 -21.57 14.17
C ILE A 327 6.15 -22.34 13.41
N GLY A 328 6.44 -22.67 12.15
CA GLY A 328 5.56 -23.48 11.30
C GLY A 328 5.41 -24.93 11.80
N ALA A 329 4.50 -25.67 11.18
CA ALA A 329 4.32 -27.08 11.47
C ALA A 329 5.59 -27.89 11.14
N PRO A 330 5.79 -29.06 11.75
CA PRO A 330 6.90 -29.94 11.40
C PRO A 330 6.91 -30.26 9.90
N THR A 331 8.07 -30.10 9.23
CA THR A 331 8.19 -30.45 7.82
C THR A 331 7.93 -31.95 7.62
N PRO A 332 6.99 -32.35 6.75
CA PRO A 332 6.74 -33.76 6.45
C PRO A 332 8.02 -34.47 5.96
N PRO A 333 8.25 -35.73 6.37
CA PRO A 333 9.42 -36.47 5.93
C PRO A 333 9.32 -36.78 4.42
N ALA A 334 10.44 -36.76 3.71
CA ALA A 334 10.44 -37.07 2.27
C ALA A 334 9.89 -38.50 2.00
N ARG A 335 8.82 -38.58 1.21
CA ARG A 335 8.19 -39.82 0.74
C ARG A 335 8.20 -39.88 -0.79
N ASN A 336 8.04 -41.07 -1.36
CA ASN A 336 7.85 -41.18 -2.81
C ASN A 336 6.51 -40.53 -3.19
N ALA A 337 6.45 -39.97 -4.39
CA ALA A 337 5.23 -39.32 -4.86
C ALA A 337 4.04 -40.30 -4.97
N GLU A 338 4.30 -41.57 -5.30
CA GLU A 338 3.25 -42.60 -5.31
C GLU A 338 2.74 -43.02 -3.92
N ASP A 339 3.41 -42.60 -2.85
CA ASP A 339 3.08 -42.95 -1.47
C ASP A 339 2.38 -41.80 -0.73
N VAL A 340 2.02 -40.72 -1.44
CA VAL A 340 1.39 -39.52 -0.87
C VAL A 340 0.28 -38.99 -1.77
N VAL A 341 -0.88 -38.70 -1.17
CA VAL A 341 -1.93 -37.87 -1.77
C VAL A 341 -2.06 -36.62 -0.91
N SER A 342 -1.46 -35.52 -1.36
CA SER A 342 -1.40 -34.27 -0.59
C SER A 342 -2.60 -33.38 -0.88
N ILE A 343 -3.31 -32.96 0.17
CA ILE A 343 -4.41 -32.00 0.10
C ILE A 343 -3.88 -30.58 0.33
N PHE A 344 -3.03 -30.43 1.35
CA PHE A 344 -2.42 -29.17 1.72
C PHE A 344 -1.06 -29.41 2.38
N SER A 345 0.03 -29.07 1.72
CA SER A 345 1.38 -29.08 2.29
C SER A 345 2.33 -28.32 1.37
N ASP A 346 3.32 -27.63 1.94
CA ASP A 346 4.43 -27.05 1.19
C ASP A 346 5.50 -28.10 0.78
N ALA A 347 5.46 -29.32 1.35
CA ALA A 347 6.45 -30.38 1.10
C ALA A 347 6.12 -31.30 -0.09
N TYR A 348 4.86 -31.31 -0.55
CA TYR A 348 4.38 -32.19 -1.61
C TYR A 348 3.57 -31.43 -2.67
N THR A 349 3.41 -32.04 -3.84
CA THR A 349 2.48 -31.55 -4.86
C THR A 349 1.05 -31.78 -4.40
N ASN A 350 0.33 -30.71 -4.10
CA ASN A 350 -1.08 -30.79 -3.70
C ASN A 350 -1.98 -31.15 -4.87
N VAL A 351 -3.02 -31.95 -4.59
CA VAL A 351 -4.17 -32.12 -5.48
C VAL A 351 -4.92 -30.80 -5.56
N GLN A 352 -5.74 -30.65 -6.59
CA GLN A 352 -6.62 -29.49 -6.68
C GLN A 352 -7.72 -29.60 -5.61
N VAL A 353 -7.94 -28.50 -4.89
CA VAL A 353 -9.06 -28.33 -3.95
C VAL A 353 -9.90 -27.14 -4.39
N ASP A 354 -11.19 -27.16 -4.08
CA ASP A 354 -12.12 -26.08 -4.41
C ASP A 354 -11.88 -24.86 -3.49
N ASN A 355 -11.76 -25.13 -2.19
CA ASN A 355 -11.50 -24.13 -1.16
C ASN A 355 -11.10 -24.82 0.16
N TYR A 356 -10.59 -24.02 1.08
CA TYR A 356 -10.28 -24.42 2.46
C TYR A 356 -11.34 -23.94 3.45
N ASN A 357 -12.52 -23.51 2.99
CA ASN A 357 -13.64 -23.19 3.86
C ASN A 357 -14.94 -23.32 3.04
N GLY A 358 -15.71 -24.37 3.35
CA GLY A 358 -16.94 -24.68 2.63
C GLY A 358 -18.11 -23.71 2.84
N PHE A 359 -18.06 -22.81 3.84
CA PHE A 359 -19.12 -21.86 4.19
C PHE A 359 -20.53 -22.48 4.24
N PHE A 360 -20.64 -23.67 4.83
CA PHE A 360 -21.91 -24.38 4.95
C PHE A 360 -22.93 -23.62 5.78
N GLN A 361 -24.22 -23.92 5.55
CA GLN A 361 -25.28 -23.43 6.43
C GLN A 361 -25.00 -23.83 7.88
N PHE A 362 -25.14 -22.88 8.80
CA PHE A 362 -24.84 -23.02 10.24
C PHE A 362 -23.35 -23.07 10.62
N ALA A 363 -22.42 -23.01 9.65
CA ALA A 363 -21.02 -22.79 9.97
C ALA A 363 -20.81 -21.35 10.46
N THR A 364 -20.11 -21.19 11.58
CA THR A 364 -19.68 -19.89 12.11
C THR A 364 -18.23 -19.58 11.75
N THR A 365 -17.48 -20.61 11.36
CA THR A 365 -16.05 -20.57 11.09
C THR A 365 -15.69 -19.54 10.02
N GLN A 366 -14.73 -18.68 10.35
CA GLN A 366 -14.11 -17.72 9.45
C GLN A 366 -12.69 -18.17 9.12
N GLY A 367 -12.10 -17.57 8.08
CA GLY A 367 -10.73 -17.85 7.66
C GLY A 367 -10.61 -18.90 6.56
N GLY A 368 -9.39 -19.39 6.36
CA GLY A 368 -8.96 -20.23 5.24
C GLY A 368 -7.44 -20.16 5.04
N LEU A 369 -6.98 -20.39 3.81
CA LEU A 369 -5.56 -20.28 3.46
C LEU A 369 -5.02 -18.88 3.74
N THR A 370 -3.88 -18.81 4.43
CA THR A 370 -3.12 -17.59 4.70
C THR A 370 -1.63 -17.86 4.63
N ASN A 371 -0.83 -16.80 4.60
CA ASN A 371 0.62 -16.88 4.68
C ASN A 371 1.10 -16.08 5.89
N ILE A 372 1.83 -16.73 6.80
CA ILE A 372 2.44 -16.08 7.96
C ILE A 372 3.95 -16.19 7.83
N ALA A 373 4.61 -15.04 7.65
CA ALA A 373 6.06 -14.95 7.58
C ALA A 373 6.71 -15.90 6.54
N GLY A 374 6.01 -16.17 5.43
CA GLY A 374 6.47 -17.05 4.36
C GLY A 374 5.88 -18.46 4.40
N GLU A 375 5.32 -18.91 5.52
CA GLU A 375 4.73 -20.24 5.68
C GLU A 375 3.25 -20.23 5.26
N ASN A 376 2.84 -21.14 4.38
CA ASN A 376 1.43 -21.29 4.03
C ASN A 376 0.75 -22.16 5.07
N ILE A 377 -0.30 -21.63 5.70
CA ILE A 377 -1.11 -22.37 6.66
C ILE A 377 -2.59 -22.10 6.39
N ILE A 378 -3.45 -22.94 6.95
CA ILE A 378 -4.88 -22.65 7.02
C ILE A 378 -5.17 -22.11 8.42
N SER A 379 -5.77 -20.92 8.51
CA SER A 379 -6.17 -20.31 9.79
C SER A 379 -7.68 -20.24 9.88
N TYR A 380 -8.23 -20.74 10.99
CA TYR A 380 -9.66 -20.69 11.28
C TYR A 380 -9.92 -19.98 12.60
N THR A 381 -10.92 -19.10 12.60
CA THR A 381 -11.44 -18.44 13.80
C THR A 381 -12.96 -18.64 13.89
N ASN A 382 -13.54 -18.45 15.09
CA ASN A 382 -14.95 -18.77 15.36
C ASN A 382 -15.35 -20.18 14.91
N LEU A 383 -14.43 -21.14 15.01
CA LEU A 383 -14.60 -22.51 14.55
C LEU A 383 -15.76 -23.18 15.29
N ASN A 384 -16.72 -23.71 14.53
CA ASN A 384 -17.67 -24.71 15.02
C ASN A 384 -17.57 -25.99 14.19
N PHE A 385 -17.58 -25.84 12.87
CA PHE A 385 -17.16 -26.81 11.90
C PHE A 385 -16.76 -26.11 10.59
N VAL A 386 -15.85 -26.71 9.86
CA VAL A 386 -15.40 -26.24 8.54
C VAL A 386 -14.87 -27.43 7.76
N SER A 387 -14.80 -27.30 6.44
CA SER A 387 -14.22 -28.32 5.57
C SER A 387 -13.21 -27.73 4.60
N VAL A 388 -12.28 -28.59 4.19
CA VAL A 388 -11.56 -28.48 2.93
C VAL A 388 -12.38 -29.23 1.88
N ASN A 389 -12.69 -28.57 0.77
CA ASN A 389 -13.60 -29.07 -0.26
C ASN A 389 -12.85 -29.51 -1.51
N MET A 390 -13.22 -30.66 -2.06
CA MET A 390 -12.72 -31.19 -3.34
C MET A 390 -13.86 -31.60 -4.29
N PHE A 391 -15.09 -31.20 -3.99
CA PHE A 391 -16.31 -31.65 -4.66
C PHE A 391 -16.40 -31.32 -6.16
N ASN A 392 -15.87 -30.18 -6.60
CA ASN A 392 -15.85 -29.76 -8.01
C ASN A 392 -14.46 -29.93 -8.64
N SER A 393 -13.53 -30.51 -7.89
CA SER A 393 -12.17 -30.84 -8.32
C SER A 393 -12.11 -32.29 -8.79
N PRO A 394 -11.03 -32.72 -9.47
CA PRO A 394 -10.87 -34.12 -9.83
C PRO A 394 -10.90 -35.03 -8.60
N ASP A 395 -11.55 -36.19 -8.72
CA ASP A 395 -11.71 -37.17 -7.63
C ASP A 395 -10.38 -37.45 -6.91
N VAL A 396 -10.38 -37.27 -5.59
CA VAL A 396 -9.21 -37.54 -4.76
C VAL A 396 -9.22 -39.00 -4.34
N ASN A 397 -8.37 -39.80 -4.99
CA ASN A 397 -8.25 -41.23 -4.71
C ASN A 397 -7.13 -41.51 -3.70
N ALA A 398 -7.51 -41.82 -2.46
CA ALA A 398 -6.63 -42.25 -1.37
C ALA A 398 -6.80 -43.74 -1.01
N SER A 399 -7.36 -44.56 -1.91
CA SER A 399 -7.74 -45.95 -1.62
C SER A 399 -6.58 -46.88 -1.28
N GLU A 400 -5.36 -46.55 -1.72
CA GLU A 400 -4.14 -47.30 -1.41
C GLU A 400 -3.40 -46.76 -0.18
N MET A 401 -3.87 -45.66 0.40
CA MET A 401 -3.24 -45.00 1.55
C MET A 401 -3.68 -45.65 2.86
N THR A 402 -2.78 -45.70 3.84
CA THR A 402 -3.02 -46.36 5.12
C THR A 402 -3.28 -45.37 6.26
N HIS A 403 -2.86 -44.12 6.11
CA HIS A 403 -2.98 -43.07 7.13
C HIS A 403 -3.39 -41.73 6.51
N LEU A 404 -4.12 -40.92 7.30
CA LEU A 404 -4.23 -39.47 7.14
C LEU A 404 -3.22 -38.80 8.08
N HIS A 405 -2.42 -37.90 7.55
CA HIS A 405 -1.60 -36.97 8.31
C HIS A 405 -2.22 -35.57 8.31
N LEU A 406 -2.12 -34.88 9.45
CA LEU A 406 -2.44 -33.47 9.60
C LEU A 406 -1.72 -32.89 10.82
N ASP A 407 -1.35 -31.61 10.73
CA ASP A 407 -0.79 -30.83 11.84
C ASP A 407 -1.84 -29.82 12.31
N ILE A 408 -2.13 -29.80 13.62
CA ILE A 408 -3.00 -28.80 14.26
C ILE A 408 -2.23 -28.00 15.29
N ASN A 409 -2.42 -26.69 15.31
CA ASN A 409 -2.02 -25.82 16.42
C ASN A 409 -3.25 -25.08 16.96
N VAL A 410 -3.62 -25.34 18.22
CA VAL A 410 -4.75 -24.65 18.86
C VAL A 410 -4.27 -23.30 19.37
N ARG A 411 -4.87 -22.21 18.88
CA ARG A 411 -4.42 -20.82 19.09
C ARG A 411 -5.10 -20.13 20.27
N GLU A 412 -5.56 -20.94 21.22
CA GLU A 412 -6.23 -20.52 22.44
C GLU A 412 -5.98 -21.52 23.57
N ASN A 413 -6.46 -21.21 24.77
CA ASN A 413 -6.38 -22.15 25.90
C ASN A 413 -7.24 -23.38 25.63
N VAL A 414 -6.71 -24.57 25.92
CA VAL A 414 -7.45 -25.84 25.82
C VAL A 414 -8.09 -26.16 27.18
N ASP A 415 -9.41 -26.15 27.24
CA ASP A 415 -10.21 -26.41 28.44
C ASP A 415 -10.68 -27.89 28.53
N PRO A 416 -11.05 -28.38 29.73
CA PRO A 416 -11.60 -29.72 29.88
C PRO A 416 -12.92 -29.90 29.12
N GLY A 417 -12.90 -30.76 28.10
CA GLY A 417 -14.07 -31.04 27.25
C GLY A 417 -13.89 -30.59 25.80
N ASP A 418 -12.86 -29.80 25.53
CA ASP A 418 -12.51 -29.36 24.18
C ASP A 418 -12.13 -30.54 23.30
N PHE A 419 -12.59 -30.49 22.05
CA PHE A 419 -12.27 -31.49 21.07
C PHE A 419 -12.20 -30.91 19.67
N ILE A 420 -11.46 -31.62 18.83
CA ILE A 420 -11.51 -31.49 17.38
C ILE A 420 -11.75 -32.88 16.83
N ARG A 421 -12.84 -33.03 16.08
CA ARG A 421 -13.17 -34.23 15.33
C ARG A 421 -12.85 -34.00 13.87
N VAL A 422 -12.14 -34.96 13.27
CA VAL A 422 -11.91 -35.00 11.84
C VAL A 422 -12.90 -35.97 11.22
N GLN A 423 -13.63 -35.55 10.21
CA GLN A 423 -14.56 -36.39 9.46
C GLN A 423 -14.23 -36.34 7.97
N ILE A 424 -14.18 -37.49 7.34
CA ILE A 424 -13.98 -37.62 5.89
C ILE A 424 -15.31 -38.01 5.27
N ILE A 425 -15.72 -37.30 4.23
CA ILE A 425 -16.81 -37.68 3.34
C ILE A 425 -16.19 -38.23 2.05
N ASN A 426 -16.53 -39.47 1.73
CA ASN A 426 -16.15 -40.15 0.50
C ASN A 426 -17.39 -40.32 -0.37
N ASN A 427 -17.36 -39.68 -1.53
CA ASN A 427 -18.47 -39.45 -2.45
C ASN A 427 -19.59 -38.59 -1.84
N ASN A 428 -19.95 -37.48 -2.47
CA ASN A 428 -21.03 -36.58 -2.04
C ASN A 428 -22.33 -36.81 -2.85
N GLY A 429 -22.52 -38.04 -3.33
CA GLY A 429 -23.66 -38.51 -4.08
C GLY A 429 -24.52 -39.54 -3.32
N PRO A 430 -25.43 -40.26 -4.02
CA PRO A 430 -26.32 -41.24 -3.38
C PRO A 430 -25.62 -42.42 -2.69
N THR A 431 -24.31 -42.59 -2.94
CA THR A 431 -23.46 -43.64 -2.39
C THR A 431 -22.47 -43.09 -1.37
N GLU A 432 -22.78 -41.93 -0.77
CA GLU A 432 -21.96 -41.32 0.27
C GLU A 432 -21.63 -42.30 1.39
N THR A 433 -20.34 -42.29 1.73
CA THR A 433 -19.77 -42.99 2.89
C THR A 433 -18.98 -41.99 3.70
N SER A 434 -19.01 -42.12 5.03
CA SER A 434 -18.26 -41.21 5.87
C SER A 434 -17.77 -41.90 7.14
N GLY A 435 -16.66 -41.41 7.65
CA GLY A 435 -16.11 -41.84 8.92
C GLY A 435 -15.53 -40.65 9.66
N ALA A 436 -15.49 -40.73 10.99
CA ALA A 436 -15.00 -39.65 11.82
C ALA A 436 -14.23 -40.17 13.04
N VAL A 437 -13.22 -39.40 13.46
CA VAL A 437 -12.41 -39.70 14.64
C VAL A 437 -12.17 -38.42 15.44
N ASN A 438 -12.04 -38.53 16.76
CA ASN A 438 -11.63 -37.41 17.61
C ASN A 438 -10.09 -37.40 17.71
N LEU A 439 -9.45 -36.26 17.47
CA LEU A 439 -7.98 -36.13 17.52
C LEU A 439 -7.42 -36.50 18.90
N GLY A 440 -8.17 -36.19 19.97
CA GLY A 440 -7.81 -36.54 21.35
C GLY A 440 -7.63 -38.03 21.62
N ASN A 441 -8.10 -38.93 20.73
CA ASN A 441 -7.85 -40.37 20.83
C ASN A 441 -6.39 -40.75 20.51
N TYR A 442 -5.66 -39.89 19.78
CA TYR A 442 -4.30 -40.14 19.32
C TYR A 442 -3.29 -39.35 20.15
N LYS A 443 -3.51 -38.04 20.28
CA LYS A 443 -2.68 -37.13 21.08
C LYS A 443 -3.58 -36.02 21.67
N PRO A 444 -3.33 -35.56 22.91
CA PRO A 444 -4.08 -34.45 23.48
C PRO A 444 -3.91 -33.18 22.64
N LEU A 445 -4.93 -32.33 22.64
CA LEU A 445 -4.80 -30.97 22.13
C LEU A 445 -3.89 -30.18 23.07
N VAL A 446 -2.99 -29.37 22.51
CA VAL A 446 -2.08 -28.52 23.27
C VAL A 446 -2.18 -27.10 22.74
N SER A 447 -2.33 -26.16 23.67
CA SER A 447 -2.38 -24.73 23.37
C SER A 447 -1.03 -24.25 22.82
N GLU A 448 -1.08 -23.48 21.74
CA GLU A 448 0.06 -22.80 21.10
C GLU A 448 1.17 -23.72 20.56
N GLU A 449 0.92 -25.03 20.45
CA GLU A 449 1.88 -26.01 19.96
C GLU A 449 1.33 -26.80 18.75
N TRP A 450 2.19 -27.06 17.76
CA TRP A 450 1.85 -27.94 16.64
C TRP A 450 1.88 -29.40 17.06
N ILE A 451 0.76 -30.09 16.86
CA ILE A 451 0.62 -31.53 17.09
C ILE A 451 0.37 -32.23 15.76
N SER A 452 1.30 -33.10 15.36
CA SER A 452 1.14 -33.97 14.21
C SER A 452 0.32 -35.20 14.55
N TYR A 453 -0.71 -35.48 13.75
CA TYR A 453 -1.59 -36.64 13.88
C TYR A 453 -1.40 -37.56 12.69
N ASP A 454 -0.96 -38.79 12.94
CA ASP A 454 -0.96 -39.88 11.96
C ASP A 454 -2.10 -40.83 12.31
N ILE A 455 -3.19 -40.74 11.56
CA ILE A 455 -4.47 -41.39 11.86
C ILE A 455 -4.66 -42.57 10.90
N PRO A 456 -4.74 -43.83 11.39
CA PRO A 456 -5.03 -44.98 10.54
C PRO A 456 -6.36 -44.83 9.82
N MET A 457 -6.37 -45.04 8.49
CA MET A 457 -7.60 -44.97 7.70
C MET A 457 -8.66 -45.99 8.15
N SER A 458 -8.23 -47.09 8.79
CA SER A 458 -9.13 -48.10 9.38
C SER A 458 -9.97 -47.59 10.54
N ASP A 459 -9.55 -46.50 11.19
CA ASP A 459 -10.23 -45.96 12.37
C ASP A 459 -11.45 -45.09 11.99
N PHE A 460 -11.51 -44.63 10.73
CA PHE A 460 -12.67 -43.92 10.17
C PHE A 460 -13.81 -44.91 9.86
N GLY A 461 -14.42 -45.45 10.92
CA GLY A 461 -15.53 -46.39 10.82
C GLY A 461 -16.67 -45.82 9.97
N GLY A 462 -17.08 -46.56 8.94
CA GLY A 462 -18.12 -46.15 7.99
C GLY A 462 -17.61 -45.54 6.69
N LEU A 463 -16.33 -45.14 6.62
CA LEU A 463 -15.75 -44.50 5.42
C LEU A 463 -15.63 -45.43 4.21
N GLY A 464 -15.42 -46.73 4.44
CA GLY A 464 -15.22 -47.68 3.35
C GLY A 464 -13.89 -47.49 2.62
N THR A 465 -13.88 -47.67 1.29
CA THR A 465 -12.69 -47.41 0.46
C THR A 465 -12.66 -45.94 0.09
N ALA A 466 -11.61 -45.21 0.50
CA ALA A 466 -11.47 -43.77 0.25
C ALA A 466 -10.98 -43.47 -1.18
N ASN A 467 -11.75 -43.85 -2.19
CA ASN A 467 -11.38 -43.68 -3.61
C ASN A 467 -11.90 -42.38 -4.24
N ASP A 468 -12.68 -41.59 -3.50
CA ASP A 468 -13.38 -40.39 -3.96
C ASP A 468 -13.60 -39.43 -2.79
N VAL A 469 -12.52 -38.89 -2.22
CA VAL A 469 -12.59 -38.02 -1.04
C VAL A 469 -13.04 -36.63 -1.45
N ASP A 470 -14.24 -36.23 -1.04
CA ASP A 470 -14.87 -34.97 -1.44
C ASP A 470 -14.74 -33.87 -0.37
N LEU A 471 -14.76 -34.24 0.91
CA LEU A 471 -14.72 -33.29 2.02
C LEU A 471 -13.88 -33.85 3.18
N ILE A 472 -13.06 -33.00 3.76
CA ILE A 472 -12.42 -33.25 5.07
C ILE A 472 -12.87 -32.16 6.02
N PHE A 473 -13.67 -32.54 7.02
CA PHE A 473 -14.20 -31.65 8.04
C PHE A 473 -13.32 -31.62 9.29
N PHE A 474 -13.17 -30.42 9.85
CA PHE A 474 -12.73 -30.16 11.21
C PHE A 474 -13.94 -29.66 12.00
N ILE A 475 -14.33 -30.37 13.07
CA ILE A 475 -15.54 -30.11 13.85
C ILE A 475 -15.16 -29.95 15.32
N SER A 476 -15.51 -28.83 15.93
CA SER A 476 -15.29 -28.54 17.36
C SER A 476 -16.58 -28.30 18.15
N ASP A 477 -17.71 -28.16 17.46
CA ASP A 477 -19.00 -27.71 18.02
C ASP A 477 -18.88 -26.39 18.83
N GLY A 478 -17.88 -25.56 18.51
CA GLY A 478 -17.63 -24.28 19.18
C GLY A 478 -16.88 -24.42 20.52
N THR A 479 -16.41 -25.61 20.88
CA THR A 479 -15.55 -25.81 22.07
C THR A 479 -14.15 -25.26 21.84
N VAL A 480 -13.64 -25.43 20.62
CA VAL A 480 -12.41 -24.80 20.13
C VAL A 480 -12.76 -23.87 18.97
N SER A 481 -12.38 -22.61 19.07
CA SER A 481 -12.71 -21.51 18.17
C SER A 481 -11.53 -21.06 17.29
N ASP A 482 -10.27 -21.21 17.72
CA ASP A 482 -9.10 -20.71 16.97
C ASP A 482 -8.04 -21.81 16.76
N ILE A 483 -7.80 -22.18 15.50
CA ILE A 483 -6.79 -23.18 15.12
C ILE A 483 -6.03 -22.77 13.87
N PHE A 484 -4.77 -23.20 13.80
CA PHE A 484 -4.05 -23.35 12.54
C PHE A 484 -4.01 -24.82 12.14
N VAL A 485 -4.09 -25.07 10.84
CA VAL A 485 -4.01 -26.39 10.20
C VAL A 485 -2.94 -26.35 9.12
N ASP A 486 -2.11 -27.38 9.07
CA ASP A 486 -1.09 -27.56 8.04
C ASP A 486 -0.93 -29.06 7.69
N ASN A 487 -0.22 -29.36 6.61
CA ASN A 487 0.20 -30.70 6.21
C ASN A 487 -0.91 -31.75 6.18
N ILE A 488 -2.03 -31.46 5.51
CA ILE A 488 -3.11 -32.42 5.27
C ILE A 488 -2.73 -33.32 4.09
N TYR A 489 -2.39 -34.58 4.35
CA TYR A 489 -2.10 -35.55 3.28
C TYR A 489 -2.36 -37.00 3.70
N PHE A 490 -2.75 -37.84 2.75
CA PHE A 490 -2.81 -39.29 2.95
C PHE A 490 -1.47 -39.93 2.55
N TYR A 491 -1.04 -40.97 3.25
CA TYR A 491 0.18 -41.70 2.90
C TYR A 491 0.10 -43.20 3.18
N ARG A 492 1.07 -43.97 2.66
CA ARG A 492 1.23 -45.41 2.93
C ARG A 492 2.61 -45.84 3.41
#